data_AF-A0A926F2A6-F1
#
_entry.id   AF-A0A926F2A6-F1
#
_cell.length_a   1.000
_cell.length_b   1.000
_cell.length_c   1.000
_cell.angle_alpha   90.00
_cell.angle_beta   90.00
_cell.angle_gamma   90.00
#
_symmetry.space_group_name_H-M   'P 1'
#
loop_
_entity.id
_entity.type
_entity.pdbx_description
1 polymer ?
#
loop_
_entity_poly.entity_id
_entity_poly.type
_entity_poly.pdbx_seq_one_letter_code
_entity_poly.pdbx_strand_id
1 'polypeptide(L)'
;MQDKNLINRKTYKEIKKMDRKDMELFLAKVYRNGFKDGAAAGDMADFKIRLSQILNKTKGIGIVLYDRIMQTAKEMEYDYR
;
A
#
# COMPACT_ATOMS: atom_id res chain seq x y z
N MET A 1 7.83 17.80 -7.47
CA MET A 1 7.24 18.43 -6.27
C MET A 1 7.28 17.42 -5.13
N GLN A 2 8.27 17.48 -4.25
CA GLN A 2 8.53 16.48 -3.20
C GLN A 2 8.19 16.99 -1.78
N ASP A 3 7.30 17.98 -1.63
CA ASP A 3 7.06 18.64 -0.33
C ASP A 3 5.72 18.30 0.35
N LYS A 4 4.91 17.39 -0.20
CA LYS A 4 3.54 17.18 0.30
C LYS A 4 3.43 16.53 1.69
N ASN A 5 4.51 15.99 2.25
CA ASN A 5 4.48 15.19 3.49
C ASN A 5 5.45 15.64 4.59
N LEU A 6 6.00 16.86 4.51
CA LEU A 6 6.89 17.36 5.56
C LEU A 6 6.08 17.85 6.78
N ILE A 7 6.61 17.60 7.98
CA ILE A 7 6.01 18.05 9.24
C ILE A 7 5.94 19.58 9.24
N ASN A 8 4.73 20.13 9.24
CA ASN A 8 4.54 21.57 9.33
C ASN A 8 4.77 22.07 10.77
N ARG A 9 4.91 23.39 10.94
CA ARG A 9 5.19 24.02 12.23
C ARG A 9 4.14 23.71 13.31
N LYS A 10 2.88 23.50 12.93
CA LYS A 10 1.80 23.12 13.85
C LYS A 10 2.02 21.69 14.36
N THR A 11 2.15 20.73 13.45
CA THR A 11 2.40 19.33 13.77
C THR A 11 3.67 19.13 14.59
N TYR A 12 4.74 19.87 14.29
CA TYR A 12 5.97 19.86 15.09
C TYR A 12 5.73 20.28 16.55
N LYS A 13 4.98 21.36 16.77
CA LYS A 13 4.66 21.84 18.13
C LYS A 13 3.77 20.86 18.89
N GLU A 14 2.86 20.17 18.21
CA GLU A 14 2.01 19.15 18.81
C GLU A 14 2.85 17.94 19.25
N ILE A 15 3.73 17.44 18.40
CA ILE A 15 4.67 16.35 18.72
C ILE A 15 5.55 16.74 19.92
N LYS A 16 6.10 17.96 19.92
CA LYS A 16 6.98 18.44 21.00
C LYS A 16 6.30 18.51 22.38
N LYS A 17 4.96 18.62 22.42
CA LYS A 17 4.19 18.72 23.68
C LYS A 17 3.74 17.36 24.23
N MET A 18 3.93 16.27 23.48
CA MET A 18 3.48 14.95 23.89
C MET A 18 4.17 14.52 25.18
N ASP A 19 3.38 14.04 26.15
CA ASP A 19 3.92 13.41 27.35
C ASP A 19 4.29 11.95 27.08
N ARG A 20 4.82 11.26 28.11
CA ARG A 20 5.24 9.86 27.98
C ARG A 20 4.10 8.95 27.49
N LYS A 21 2.87 9.16 27.99
CA LYS A 21 1.72 8.32 27.67
C LYS A 21 1.25 8.57 26.23
N ASP A 22 1.26 9.83 25.80
CA ASP A 22 0.97 10.22 24.42
C ASP A 22 1.99 9.59 23.45
N MET A 23 3.27 9.59 23.81
CA MET A 23 4.33 8.97 23.02
C MET A 23 4.20 7.44 22.94
N GLU A 24 3.88 6.78 24.05
CA GLU A 24 3.62 5.33 24.08
C GLU A 24 2.41 4.96 23.19
N LEU A 25 1.34 5.75 23.23
CA LEU A 25 0.17 5.57 22.37
C LEU A 25 0.50 5.81 20.90
N PHE A 26 1.30 6.84 20.61
CA PHE A 26 1.77 7.14 19.25
C PHE A 26 2.54 5.96 18.66
N LEU A 27 3.52 5.41 19.38
CA LEU A 27 4.30 4.24 18.95
C LEU A 27 3.42 3.02 18.71
N ALA A 28 2.47 2.74 19.62
CA ALA A 28 1.53 1.63 19.46
C ALA A 28 0.66 1.80 18.20
N LYS A 29 0.24 3.04 17.89
CA LYS A 29 -0.53 3.35 16.69
C LYS A 29 0.30 3.16 15.43
N VAL A 30 1.55 3.63 15.40
CA VAL A 30 2.47 3.45 14.27
C VAL A 30 2.67 1.96 13.99
N TYR A 31 2.93 1.15 15.02
CA TYR A 31 3.13 -0.29 14.86
C TYR A 31 1.87 -1.00 14.33
N ARG A 32 0.69 -0.71 14.91
CA ARG A 32 -0.58 -1.29 14.45
C ARG A 32 -0.91 -0.91 13.01
N ASN A 33 -0.68 0.34 12.65
CA ASN A 33 -0.93 0.80 11.29
C ASN A 33 0.06 0.15 10.32
N GLY A 34 1.35 0.13 10.63
CA GLY A 34 2.35 -0.56 9.81
C GLY A 34 2.08 -2.04 9.62
N PHE A 35 1.58 -2.74 10.66
CA PHE A 35 1.14 -4.13 10.54
C PHE A 35 -0.07 -4.27 9.61
N LYS A 36 -1.10 -3.42 9.74
CA LYS A 36 -2.29 -3.45 8.88
C LYS A 36 -1.93 -3.15 7.42
N ASP A 37 -1.09 -2.16 7.19
CA ASP A 37 -0.62 -1.78 5.86
C ASP A 37 0.20 -2.93 5.24
N GLY A 38 1.07 -3.57 6.04
CA GLY A 38 1.82 -4.75 5.63
C GLY A 38 0.93 -5.96 5.32
N ALA A 39 -0.09 -6.22 6.13
CA ALA A 39 -1.06 -7.29 5.89
C ALA A 39 -1.87 -7.05 4.61
N ALA A 40 -2.39 -5.84 4.41
CA ALA A 40 -3.10 -5.46 3.19
C ALA A 40 -2.20 -5.57 1.95
N ALA A 41 -0.92 -5.19 2.05
CA ALA A 41 0.05 -5.38 0.97
C ALA A 41 0.30 -6.87 0.69
N GLY A 42 0.36 -7.71 1.72
CA GLY A 42 0.45 -9.17 1.59
C GLY A 42 -0.76 -9.78 0.89
N ASP A 43 -1.98 -9.40 1.28
CA ASP A 43 -3.21 -9.86 0.65
C ASP A 43 -3.31 -9.45 -0.82
N MET A 44 -2.88 -8.23 -1.16
CA MET A 44 -2.78 -7.78 -2.55
C MET A 44 -1.74 -8.58 -3.34
N ALA A 45 -0.62 -8.97 -2.73
CA ALA A 45 0.37 -9.82 -3.38
C ALA A 45 -0.20 -11.21 -3.69
N ASP A 46 -0.96 -11.80 -2.76
CA ASP A 46 -1.64 -13.08 -2.96
C ASP A 46 -2.70 -12.98 -4.08
N PHE A 47 -3.44 -11.88 -4.14
CA PHE A 47 -4.38 -11.63 -5.25
C PHE A 47 -3.68 -11.59 -6.62
N LYS A 48 -2.54 -10.90 -6.75
CA LYS A 48 -1.78 -10.85 -8.01
C LYS A 48 -1.29 -12.22 -8.45
N ILE A 49 -0.81 -13.04 -7.51
CA ILE A 49 -0.38 -14.41 -7.78
C ILE A 49 -1.56 -15.26 -8.26
N ARG A 50 -2.70 -15.20 -7.57
CA ARG A 50 -3.92 -15.92 -7.96
C ARG A 50 -4.44 -15.47 -9.32
N LEU A 51 -4.45 -14.17 -9.60
CA LEU A 51 -4.86 -13.62 -10.89
C LEU A 51 -3.99 -14.17 -12.03
N SER A 52 -2.66 -14.15 -11.87
CA SER A 52 -1.73 -14.73 -12.87
C SER A 52 -2.01 -16.22 -13.10
N GLN A 53 -2.24 -17.00 -12.05
CA GLN A 53 -2.58 -18.42 -12.17
C GLN A 53 -3.90 -18.67 -12.89
N ILE A 54 -4.93 -17.85 -12.63
CA ILE A 54 -6.23 -17.95 -13.30
C ILE A 54 -6.09 -17.64 -14.80
N LEU A 55 -5.39 -16.54 -15.15
CA LEU A 55 -5.22 -16.15 -16.55
C LEU A 55 -4.47 -17.22 -17.34
N ASN A 56 -3.41 -17.81 -16.78
CA ASN A 56 -2.65 -18.89 -17.42
C ASN A 56 -3.46 -20.18 -17.63
N LYS A 57 -4.48 -20.45 -16.80
CA LYS A 57 -5.35 -21.63 -16.93
C LYS A 57 -6.56 -21.40 -17.84
N THR A 58 -6.86 -20.14 -18.16
CA THR A 58 -8.07 -19.80 -18.91
C THR A 58 -7.84 -19.99 -20.41
N LYS A 59 -8.63 -20.88 -21.02
CA LYS A 59 -8.56 -21.15 -22.46
C LYS A 59 -8.85 -19.88 -23.26
N GLY A 60 -8.01 -19.59 -24.25
CA GLY A 60 -8.14 -18.41 -25.12
C GLY A 60 -7.34 -17.20 -24.65
N ILE A 61 -6.70 -17.26 -23.47
CA ILE A 61 -5.73 -16.25 -23.03
C ILE A 61 -4.34 -16.70 -23.44
N GLY A 62 -3.87 -16.21 -24.59
CA GLY A 62 -2.49 -16.35 -25.01
C GLY A 62 -1.58 -15.28 -24.39
N ILE A 63 -0.27 -15.42 -24.58
CA ILE A 63 0.77 -14.55 -23.98
C ILE A 63 0.51 -13.05 -24.23
N VAL A 64 0.09 -12.68 -25.44
CA VAL A 64 -0.15 -11.28 -25.83
C VAL A 64 -1.33 -10.67 -25.07
N LEU A 65 -2.41 -11.44 -24.87
CA LEU A 65 -3.57 -10.96 -24.13
C LEU A 65 -3.29 -10.93 -22.63
N TYR A 66 -2.55 -11.92 -22.13
CA TYR A 66 -2.05 -11.97 -20.75
C TYR A 66 -1.25 -10.71 -20.41
N ASP A 67 -0.25 -10.36 -21.22
CA ASP A 67 0.63 -9.21 -20.98
C ASP A 67 -0.16 -7.90 -20.98
N ARG A 68 -1.13 -7.76 -21.89
CA ARG A 68 -2.00 -6.58 -21.95
C ARG A 68 -2.86 -6.44 -20.69
N ILE A 69 -3.47 -7.53 -20.23
CA ILE A 69 -4.29 -7.53 -19.01
C ILE A 69 -3.43 -7.16 -17.79
N MET A 70 -2.25 -7.75 -17.66
CA MET A 70 -1.34 -7.47 -16.54
C MET A 70 -0.83 -6.03 -16.56
N GLN A 71 -0.56 -5.48 -17.74
CA GLN A 71 -0.15 -4.09 -17.90
C GLN A 71 -1.27 -3.11 -17.49
N THR A 72 -2.51 -3.34 -17.93
CA THR A 72 -3.67 -2.52 -17.52
C THR A 72 -3.93 -2.64 -16.02
N ALA A 73 -3.83 -3.84 -15.44
CA ALA A 73 -3.99 -4.05 -14.01
C ALA A 73 -2.93 -3.30 -13.19
N LYS A 74 -1.68 -3.25 -13.69
CA LYS A 74 -0.60 -2.48 -13.09
C LYS A 74 -0.86 -0.98 -13.17
N GLU A 75 -1.29 -0.46 -14.32
CA GLU A 75 -1.62 0.96 -14.50
C GLU A 75 -2.74 1.41 -13.55
N MET A 76 -3.80 0.61 -13.40
CA MET A 76 -4.85 0.87 -12.43
C MET A 76 -4.32 0.94 -10.99
N GLU A 77 -3.31 0.15 -10.62
CA GLU A 77 -2.73 0.21 -9.27
C GLU A 77 -1.98 1.53 -8.99
N TYR A 78 -1.36 2.13 -10.00
CA TYR A 78 -0.63 3.40 -9.86
C TYR A 78 -1.56 4.62 -9.78
N ASP A 79 -2.73 4.58 -10.42
CA ASP A 79 -3.69 5.70 -10.36
C ASP A 79 -4.36 5.89 -8.98
N TYR A 80 -4.29 4.89 -8.09
CA TYR A 80 -4.83 4.96 -6.72
C TYR A 80 -3.76 5.27 -5.64
N ARG A 81 -2.50 5.53 -6.00
CA ARG A 81 -1.41 5.89 -5.08
C ARG A 81 -0.96 7.35 -5.27
#